data_AF-U1QIF4-F1
#
_entry.id   AF-U1QIF4-F1
#
_cell.length_a   1.000
_cell.length_b   1.000
_cell.length_c   1.000
_cell.angle_alpha   90.00
_cell.angle_beta   90.00
_cell.angle_gamma   90.00
#
_symmetry.space_group_name_H-M   'P 1'
#
loop_
_entity.id
_entity.type
_entity.pdbx_description
1 polymer ?
#
loop_
_entity_poly.entity_id
_entity_poly.type
_entity_poly.pdbx_seq_one_letter_code
_entity_poly.pdbx_strand_id
1 'polypeptide(L)' 'MVIRIILAAFGVLELLFPRQITDYVMDVTTVGETTHEFKPWVYQIARLEGIAFILIAVRLGNNREEDS' A
#
# COMPACT_ATOMS: atom_id res chain seq x y z
N MET A 1 -1.16 9.02 16.19
CA MET A 1 -1.49 7.58 16.27
C MET A 1 -2.28 7.10 15.06
N VAL A 2 -3.41 7.72 14.71
CA VAL A 2 -4.29 7.27 13.59
C VAL A 2 -3.56 7.11 12.25
N ILE A 3 -2.74 8.10 11.85
CA ILE A 3 -1.99 8.07 10.57
C ILE A 3 -1.06 6.84 10.47
N ARG A 4 -0.37 6.49 11.57
CA ARG A 4 0.51 5.31 11.61
C ARG A 4 -0.27 4.01 11.39
N ILE A 5 -1.45 3.89 12.02
CA ILE A 5 -2.29 2.69 11.90
C ILE A 5 -2.81 2.56 10.46
N ILE A 6 -3.23 3.67 9.85
CA ILE A 6 -3.67 3.70 8.45
C ILE A 6 -2.53 3.26 7.53
N LEU A 7 -1.34 3.86 7.67
CA LEU A 7 -0.17 3.51 6.85
C LEU A 7 0.24 2.03 7.03
N ALA A 8 0.25 1.54 8.27
CA ALA A 8 0.57 0.13 8.54
C ALA A 8 -0.48 -0.82 7.94
N ALA A 9 -1.77 -0.49 8.04
CA ALA A 9 -2.85 -1.28 7.47
C ALA A 9 -2.77 -1.33 5.95
N PHE A 10 -2.61 -0.17 5.30
CA PHE A 10 -2.40 -0.10 3.85
C PHE A 10 -1.16 -0.87 3.41
N GLY A 11 -0.03 -0.68 4.09
CA GLY A 11 1.20 -1.38 3.75
C GLY A 11 1.10 -2.90 3.87
N VAL A 12 0.37 -3.42 4.86
CA VAL A 12 0.11 -4.86 5.00
C VAL A 12 -0.82 -5.37 3.90
N LEU A 13 -1.87 -4.62 3.58
CA LEU A 13 -2.83 -5.00 2.54
C LEU A 13 -2.18 -5.03 1.15
N GLU A 14 -1.38 -4.02 0.80
CA GLU A 14 -0.65 -3.95 -0.47
C GLU A 14 0.45 -5.02 -0.57
N LEU A 15 1.10 -5.34 0.54
CA LEU A 15 2.12 -6.38 0.58
C LEU A 15 1.54 -7.79 0.35
N LEU A 16 0.43 -8.10 1.02
CA LEU A 16 -0.19 -9.43 0.98
C LEU A 16 -1.10 -9.61 -0.24
N PHE A 17 -1.83 -8.56 -0.62
CA PHE A 17 -2.85 -8.60 -1.65
C PHE A 17 -2.64 -7.53 -2.75
N PRO A 18 -1.45 -7.46 -3.37
CA PRO A 18 -1.15 -6.41 -4.36
C PRO A 18 -2.10 -6.47 -5.56
N ARG A 19 -2.46 -7.68 -6.02
CA ARG A 19 -3.38 -7.85 -7.15
C ARG A 19 -4.76 -7.28 -6.86
N GLN A 20 -5.36 -7.68 -5.74
CA GLN A 20 -6.72 -7.26 -5.39
C GLN A 20 -6.81 -5.76 -5.17
N ILE A 21 -5.81 -5.15 -4.53
CA ILE A 21 -5.76 -3.70 -4.32
C ILE A 21 -5.59 -2.97 -5.66
N THR A 22 -4.59 -3.32 -6.46
CA THR A 22 -4.31 -2.64 -7.74
C THR A 22 -5.47 -2.81 -8.72
N ASP A 23 -6.03 -4.01 -8.85
CA ASP A 23 -7.16 -4.29 -9.74
C ASP A 23 -8.40 -3.53 -9.29
N TYR A 24 -8.70 -3.49 -7.98
CA TYR A 24 -9.84 -2.75 -7.45
C TYR A 24 -9.72 -1.24 -7.65
N VAL A 25 -8.55 -0.66 -7.34
CA VAL A 25 -8.33 0.79 -7.54
C VAL A 25 -8.53 1.14 -9.01
N MET A 26 -8.00 0.31 -9.91
CA MET A 26 -8.12 0.54 -11.34
C MET A 26 -9.52 0.35 -11.89
N ASP A 27 -10.27 -0.62 -11.39
CA ASP A 27 -11.70 -0.79 -11.69
C ASP A 27 -12.51 0.44 -11.26
N VAL A 28 -12.17 1.03 -10.11
CA VAL A 28 -12.84 2.25 -9.62
C VAL A 28 -12.43 3.50 -10.41
N THR A 29 -11.14 3.63 -10.75
CA THR A 29 -10.63 4.85 -11.40
C THR A 29 -10.85 4.88 -12.90
N THR A 30 -10.92 3.72 -13.56
CA THR A 30 -11.11 3.69 -15.01
C THR A 30 -12.57 3.49 -15.37
N VAL A 31 -13.20 4.58 -15.79
CA VAL A 31 -14.57 4.58 -16.29
C VAL A 31 -14.52 4.50 -17.82
N GLY A 32 -14.80 3.33 -18.40
CA GLY A 32 -15.01 3.16 -19.85
C GLY A 32 -14.20 2.08 -20.55
N GLU A 33 -13.15 1.54 -19.92
CA GLU A 33 -12.42 0.37 -20.42
C GLU A 33 -12.67 -0.83 -19.51
N THR A 34 -13.22 -1.91 -20.06
CA THR A 34 -13.65 -3.10 -19.30
C THR A 34 -12.53 -4.10 -19.01
N THR A 35 -11.33 -3.87 -19.54
CA THR A 35 -10.21 -4.82 -19.47
C THR A 35 -8.90 -4.07 -19.27
N HIS A 36 -8.33 -4.20 -18.08
CA HIS A 36 -6.99 -3.72 -17.75
C HIS A 36 -6.09 -4.91 -17.46
N GLU A 37 -5.03 -5.08 -18.24
CA GLU A 37 -3.98 -6.06 -17.94
C GLU A 37 -2.74 -5.35 -17.42
N PHE A 38 -2.46 -5.50 -16.13
CA PHE A 38 -1.20 -5.02 -15.57
C PHE A 38 -0.05 -5.93 -15.95
N LYS A 39 1.07 -5.31 -16.32
CA LYS A 39 2.33 -6.04 -16.45
C LYS A 39 2.71 -6.67 -15.10
N PRO A 40 3.30 -7.89 -15.08
CA PRO A 40 3.61 -8.61 -13.84
C PRO A 40 4.48 -7.85 -12.83
N TRP A 41 5.28 -6.87 -13.29
CA TRP A 41 6.13 -6.04 -12.44
C TRP A 41 5.35 -4.97 -11.65
N VAL A 42 4.14 -4.60 -12.08
CA VAL A 42 3.30 -3.62 -11.36
C VAL A 42 2.96 -4.14 -9.97
N TYR A 43 2.60 -5.42 -9.87
CA TYR A 43 2.34 -6.05 -8.57
C TYR A 43 3.60 -6.19 -7.70
N GLN A 44 4.79 -6.22 -8.31
CA GLN A 44 6.05 -6.22 -7.55
C GLN A 44 6.34 -4.83 -6.99
N ILE A 45 6.09 -3.77 -7.76
CA ILE A 45 6.18 -2.39 -7.28
C ILE A 45 5.18 -2.14 -6.16
N ALA A 46 3.91 -2.56 -6.32
CA ALA A 46 2.90 -2.43 -5.27
C ALA A 46 3.32 -3.11 -3.94
N ARG A 47 4.02 -4.25 -4.02
CA ARG A 47 4.60 -4.88 -2.83
C ARG A 47 5.72 -4.04 -2.20
N LEU A 48 6.58 -3.43 -3.02
CA LEU A 48 7.64 -2.54 -2.52
C LEU A 48 7.05 -1.29 -1.86
N GLU A 49 5.98 -0.74 -2.42
CA GLU A 49 5.23 0.37 -1.80
C GLU A 49 4.64 -0.04 -0.45
N GLY A 50 4.03 -1.22 -0.37
CA GLY A 50 3.52 -1.75 0.90
C GLY A 50 4.61 -1.91 1.97
N ILE A 51 5.80 -2.39 1.60
CA ILE A 51 6.97 -2.46 2.48
C ILE A 51 7.40 -1.05 2.92
N ALA A 52 7.45 -0.10 2.01
CA ALA A 52 7.81 1.28 2.32
C ALA A 52 6.84 1.91 3.34
N PHE A 53 5.54 1.69 3.18
CA PHE A 53 4.53 2.16 4.13
C PHE A 53 4.69 1.53 5.52
N ILE A 54 4.96 0.23 5.60
CA ILE A 54 5.24 -0.44 6.88
C ILE A 54 6.49 0.15 7.54
N LEU A 55 7.57 0.35 6.78
CA LEU A 55 8.82 0.92 7.30
C LEU A 55 8.62 2.35 7.81
N ILE A 56 7.88 3.18 7.07
CA ILE A 56 7.53 4.54 7.49
C ILE A 56 6.67 4.51 8.75
N ALA A 57 5.68 3.62 8.82
CA ALA A 57 4.81 3.48 9.99
C ALA A 57 5.59 3.06 11.25
N VAL A 58 6.56 2.15 11.11
CA VAL A 58 7.46 1.73 12.19
C VAL A 58 8.39 2.88 12.60
N ARG A 59 9.04 3.55 11.64
CA ARG A 59 9.92 4.70 11.90
C ARG A 59 9.19 5.83 12.63
N LEU A 60 7.96 6.13 12.21
CA LEU A 60 7.11 7.15 12.84
C LEU A 60 6.67 6.75 14.27
N GLY A 61 6.60 5.45 14.57
CA GLY A 61 6.40 4.95 15.92
C GLY A 61 7.61 5.19 16.81
N ASN A 62 8.80 4.85 16.32
CA ASN A 62 10.06 4.95 17.05
C ASN A 62 10.42 6.40 17.42
N ASN A 63 10.23 7.35 16.49
CA ASN A 63 10.51 8.76 16.75
C ASN A 63 9.61 9.39 17.84
N ARG A 64 8.48 8.76 18.20
CA ARG A 64 7.60 9.26 19.27
C ARG A 64 7.98 8.72 20.65
N GLU A 65 8.81 7.68 20.72
CA GLU A 65 9.33 7.13 21.98
C GLU A 65 10.63 7.80 22.41
N GLU A 66 11.43 8.35 21.49
CA GLU A 66 12.64 9.14 21.81
C GLU A 66 12.34 10.56 22.35
N ASP A 67 11.13 11.08 22.11
CA ASP A 67 10.72 12.46 22.44
C ASP A 67 9.87 12.56 23.74
N SER A 68 9.75 11.47 24.52
CA SER A 68 8.96 11.38 25.78
C SER A 68 9.80 10.95 26.97
#